data_AF-A0A8J6QFP9-F1
#
_entry.id   AF-A0A8J6QFP9-F1
#
_cell.length_a   1.000
_cell.length_b   1.000
_cell.length_c   1.000
_cell.angle_alpha   90.00
_cell.angle_beta   90.00
_cell.angle_gamma   90.00
#
_symmetry.space_group_name_H-M   'P 1'
#
loop_
_entity.id
_entity.type
_entity.pdbx_description
1 polymer ?
#
loop_
_entity_poly.entity_id
_entity_poly.type
_entity_poly.pdbx_seq_one_letter_code
_entity_poly.pdbx_strand_id
1 'polypeptide(L)' 'MTNPTRSRRRFTVQQKEEAIDHGQPSPGDQAALTSDERQELARLRKENRELRREKDFFKLAAAHFAKEQLSPKGFA' A
#
# COMPACT_ATOMS: atom_id res chain seq x y z
N MET A 1 18.15 -49.35 13.18
CA MET A 1 18.47 -48.87 11.82
C MET A 1 17.94 -47.45 11.69
N THR A 2 18.77 -46.52 11.25
CA THR A 2 18.60 -45.07 11.40
C THR A 2 17.60 -44.46 10.40
N ASN A 3 16.82 -43.51 10.92
CA ASN A 3 15.79 -42.62 10.35
C ASN A 3 15.62 -42.52 8.82
N PRO A 4 14.39 -42.70 8.28
CA PRO A 4 14.08 -42.36 6.90
C PRO A 4 13.98 -40.83 6.78
N THR A 5 14.96 -40.25 6.09
CA THR A 5 14.84 -39.09 5.22
C THR A 5 13.85 -38.02 5.68
N ARG A 6 14.37 -37.00 6.39
CA ARG A 6 13.71 -35.71 6.59
C ARG A 6 13.35 -35.15 5.21
N SER A 7 12.13 -35.43 4.75
CA SER A 7 11.57 -34.89 3.51
C SER A 7 11.79 -33.38 3.58
N ARG A 8 12.64 -32.86 2.68
CA ARG A 8 12.81 -31.42 2.52
C ARG A 8 11.44 -30.90 2.13
N ARG A 9 10.67 -30.41 3.12
CA ARG A 9 9.42 -29.68 2.92
C ARG A 9 9.76 -28.53 1.98
N ARG A 10 9.49 -28.72 0.70
CA ARG A 10 9.46 -27.65 -0.27
C ARG A 10 8.23 -26.84 0.12
N PHE A 11 8.42 -25.85 0.97
CA PHE A 11 7.34 -24.96 1.37
C PHE A 11 6.85 -24.29 0.08
N THR A 12 5.64 -24.66 -0.35
CA THR A 12 4.99 -23.99 -1.48
C THR A 12 4.76 -22.52 -1.10
N VAL A 13 4.53 -21.66 -2.09
CA VAL A 13 4.23 -20.24 -1.82
C VAL A 13 3.02 -20.12 -0.88
N GLN A 14 1.98 -20.93 -1.10
CA GLN A 14 0.81 -21.01 -0.24
C GLN A 14 1.15 -21.37 1.21
N GLN A 15 1.97 -22.41 1.43
CA GLN A 15 2.36 -22.82 2.79
C GLN A 15 3.16 -21.74 3.53
N LYS A 16 3.93 -20.93 2.81
CA LYS A 16 4.64 -19.79 3.42
C LYS A 16 3.68 -18.67 3.78
N GLU A 17 2.74 -18.35 2.88
CA GLU A 17 1.71 -17.33 3.13
C GLU A 17 0.84 -17.70 4.33
N GLU A 18 0.38 -18.96 4.41
CA GLU A 18 -0.34 -19.50 5.57
C GLU A 18 0.49 -19.38 6.85
N ALA A 19 1.78 -19.70 6.81
CA ALA A 19 2.66 -19.57 7.98
C ALA A 19 2.81 -18.11 8.43
N ILE A 20 2.88 -17.16 7.50
CA ILE A 20 2.89 -15.72 7.80
C ILE A 20 1.56 -15.28 8.42
N ASP A 21 0.43 -15.72 7.85
CA ASP A 21 -0.92 -15.40 8.33
C ASP A 21 -1.19 -16.00 9.72
N HIS A 22 -0.60 -17.17 10.04
CA HIS A 22 -0.66 -17.80 11.35
C HIS A 22 0.39 -17.28 12.36
N GLY A 23 1.16 -16.24 12.01
CA GLY A 23 2.16 -15.65 12.91
C GLY A 23 3.38 -16.55 13.18
N GLN A 24 3.70 -17.45 12.24
CA GLN A 24 4.88 -18.32 12.25
C GLN A 24 5.80 -18.02 11.06
N PRO A 25 6.32 -16.79 10.92
CA PRO A 25 7.20 -16.42 9.81
C PRO A 25 8.54 -17.18 9.88
N SER A 26 9.07 -17.59 8.74
CA SER A 26 10.39 -18.23 8.69
C SER A 26 11.51 -17.18 8.76
N PRO A 27 12.74 -17.56 9.16
CA PRO A 27 13.90 -16.68 9.08
C PRO A 27 14.10 -16.19 7.63
N GLY A 28 13.86 -14.90 7.39
CA GLY A 28 13.82 -14.27 6.06
C GLY A 28 12.51 -13.57 5.72
N ASP A 29 11.42 -13.86 6.44
CA ASP A 29 10.08 -13.33 6.16
C ASP A 29 9.71 -12.15 7.10
N GLN A 30 10.69 -11.51 7.76
CA GLN A 30 10.45 -10.45 8.75
C GLN A 30 9.77 -9.20 8.17
N ALA A 31 9.85 -9.00 6.84
CA ALA A 31 9.16 -7.94 6.12
C ALA A 31 7.90 -8.43 5.38
N ALA A 32 7.51 -9.70 5.56
CA ALA A 32 6.34 -10.25 4.92
C ALA A 32 5.09 -9.81 5.68
N LEU A 33 4.18 -9.17 4.95
CA LEU A 33 2.86 -8.80 5.44
C LEU A 33 1.94 -10.02 5.46
N THR A 34 0.93 -10.01 6.31
CA THR A 34 -0.19 -10.96 6.19
C THR A 34 -1.00 -10.70 4.92
N SER A 35 -1.84 -11.65 4.53
CA SER A 35 -2.78 -11.48 3.41
C SER A 35 -3.71 -10.28 3.63
N ASP A 36 -4.23 -10.10 4.83
CA ASP A 36 -5.09 -8.97 5.21
C ASP A 36 -4.34 -7.63 5.15
N GLU A 37 -3.12 -7.58 5.70
CA GLU A 37 -2.27 -6.38 5.63
C GLU A 37 -1.94 -6.00 4.17
N ARG A 38 -1.67 -6.98 3.31
CA ARG A 38 -1.47 -6.73 1.87
C ARG A 38 -2.71 -6.15 1.20
N GLN A 39 -3.88 -6.68 1.51
CA GLN A 39 -5.15 -6.19 0.95
C GLN A 39 -5.44 -4.75 1.39
N GLU A 40 -5.29 -4.47 2.68
CA GLU A 40 -5.50 -3.12 3.20
C GLU A 40 -4.47 -2.13 2.64
N LEU A 41 -3.20 -2.52 2.53
CA LEU A 41 -2.18 -1.69 1.90
C LEU A 41 -2.52 -1.39 0.43
N ALA A 42 -3.08 -2.35 -0.32
CA ALA A 42 -3.50 -2.14 -1.69
C ALA A 42 -4.66 -1.14 -1.79
N ARG A 43 -5.65 -1.25 -0.88
CA ARG A 43 -6.77 -0.31 -0.75
C ARG A 43 -6.28 1.09 -0.43
N LEU A 44 -5.47 1.25 0.63
CA LEU A 44 -4.92 2.54 1.04
C LEU A 44 -4.10 3.20 -0.06
N ARG A 45 -3.30 2.42 -0.81
CA ARG A 45 -2.56 2.94 -1.96
C ARG A 45 -3.48 3.44 -3.08
N LYS A 46 -4.63 2.80 -3.29
CA LYS A 46 -5.62 3.26 -4.27
C LYS A 46 -6.26 4.58 -3.83
N GLU A 47 -6.73 4.62 -2.60
CA GLU A 47 -7.35 5.81 -2.02
C GLU A 47 -6.38 7.00 -1.99
N ASN A 48 -5.12 6.78 -1.60
CA ASN A 48 -4.12 7.84 -1.60
C ASN A 48 -3.85 8.41 -3.00
N ARG A 49 -3.91 7.57 -4.05
CA ARG A 49 -3.78 8.06 -5.44
C ARG A 49 -4.97 8.92 -5.85
N GLU A 50 -6.17 8.54 -5.47
CA GLU A 50 -7.40 9.30 -5.74
C GLU A 50 -7.36 10.65 -5.02
N LEU A 51 -7.07 10.64 -3.71
CA LEU A 51 -6.93 11.86 -2.90
C LEU A 51 -5.87 12.82 -3.44
N ARG A 52 -4.73 12.30 -3.95
CA ARG A 52 -3.70 13.15 -4.57
C ARG A 52 -4.21 13.84 -5.83
N ARG A 53 -4.95 13.12 -6.69
CA ARG A 53 -5.53 13.71 -7.91
C ARG A 53 -6.55 14.79 -7.57
N GLU A 54 -7.44 14.52 -6.62
CA GLU A 54 -8.42 15.51 -6.14
C GLU A 54 -7.73 16.75 -5.56
N LYS A 55 -6.72 16.54 -4.71
CA LYS A 55 -5.92 17.64 -4.14
C LYS A 55 -5.29 18.49 -5.24
N ASP A 56 -4.73 17.88 -6.28
CA ASP A 56 -4.10 18.63 -7.37
C ASP A 56 -5.13 19.36 -8.23
N PHE A 57 -6.30 18.77 -8.46
CA PHE A 57 -7.42 19.48 -9.08
C PHE A 57 -7.85 20.71 -8.26
N PHE A 58 -8.02 20.56 -6.94
CA PHE A 58 -8.39 21.68 -6.08
C PHE A 58 -7.32 22.77 -6.02
N LYS A 59 -6.03 22.42 -6.06
CA LYS A 59 -4.97 23.43 -6.18
C LYS A 59 -5.07 24.23 -7.46
N LEU A 60 -5.31 23.57 -8.59
CA LEU A 60 -5.48 24.25 -9.89
C LEU A 60 -6.70 25.17 -9.87
N ALA A 61 -7.82 24.70 -9.31
CA ALA A 61 -9.01 25.52 -9.13
C ALA A 61 -8.74 26.73 -8.23
N ALA A 62 -8.09 26.51 -7.08
CA ALA A 62 -7.73 27.59 -6.15
C ALA A 62 -6.81 28.63 -6.81
N ALA A 63 -5.82 28.20 -7.60
CA ALA A 63 -4.94 29.10 -8.34
C ALA A 63 -5.70 29.92 -9.39
N HIS A 64 -6.65 29.32 -10.10
CA HIS A 64 -7.53 30.02 -11.05
C HIS A 64 -8.33 31.12 -10.34
N PHE A 65 -9.03 30.78 -9.26
CA PHE A 65 -9.84 31.74 -8.51
C PHE A 65 -9.00 32.83 -7.84
N ALA A 66 -7.82 32.50 -7.31
CA ALA A 66 -6.91 33.49 -6.77
C ALA A 66 -6.51 34.52 -7.84
N LYS A 67 -6.22 34.09 -9.08
CA LYS A 67 -5.90 34.98 -10.19
C LYS A 67 -7.07 35.91 -10.57
N GLU A 68 -8.31 35.43 -10.51
CA GLU A 68 -9.50 36.24 -10.78
C GLU A 68 -9.76 37.27 -9.67
N GLN A 69 -9.60 36.88 -8.40
CA GLN A 69 -9.77 37.79 -7.26
C GLN A 69 -8.63 38.82 -7.14
N LEU A 70 -7.42 38.49 -7.58
CA LEU A 70 -6.25 39.37 -7.59
C LEU A 70 -6.10 40.20 -8.88
N SER A 71 -7.06 40.15 -9.81
CA SER A 71 -7.01 41.05 -10.98
C SER A 71 -7.19 42.51 -10.51
N PRO A 72 -6.41 43.48 -11.02
CA PRO A 72 -6.32 44.84 -10.48
C PRO A 72 -7.56 45.71 -10.79
N LYS A 73 -8.72 45.12 -11.08
CA LYS A 73 -9.98 45.86 -11.30
C LYS A 73 -10.70 46.26 -10.01
N GLY A 74 -10.11 46.02 -8.84
CA GLY A 74 -10.70 46.32 -7.53
C GLY A 74 -9.90 47.27 -6.62
N PHE A 75 -8.84 47.91 -7.13
CA PHE A 75 -8.04 48.88 -6.35
C PHE A 75 -7.82 50.22 -7.07
N ALA A 76 -8.69 50.59 -8.01
CA ALA A 76 -8.74 51.92 -8.60
C ALA A 76 -10.08 52.58 -8.30
#